data_AF-A0A7S2L9I9-F1
#
_entry.id   AF-A0A7S2L9I9-F1
#
_cell.length_a   1.000
_cell.length_b   1.000
_cell.length_c   1.000
_cell.angle_alpha   90.00
_cell.angle_beta   90.00
_cell.angle_gamma   90.00
#
_symmetry.space_group_name_H-M   'P 1'
#
loop_
_entity.id
_entity.type
_entity.pdbx_description
1 polymer ?
#
loop_
_entity_poly.entity_id
_entity_poly.type
_entity_poly.pdbx_seq_one_letter_code
_entity_poly.pdbx_strand_id
1 'polypeptide(L)'
;TDVTAVADQDQQNDLLASPTSNNRGAKCQYYYTDDRSVLLENMAEMLLLCNEVMRRNNLKLKQAAAQQKGGAPAKNAPSKPLSLEYMADRLDVDDPLHAILIRTNDNIGMLQGFITWTTFTNWQASFEWNSLHPRAFEDYADGDYKDNLRDDGTFSAELQNSVRCGDIYNEGIVWPKIAEISLL
;
A
#
# COMPACT_ATOMS: atom_id res chain seq x y z
N THR A 1 -11.75 40.14 30.19
CA THR A 1 -10.43 39.77 30.71
C THR A 1 -10.62 38.51 31.52
N ASP A 2 -10.85 37.35 30.88
CA ASP A 2 -9.95 36.65 29.96
C ASP A 2 -8.60 36.34 30.65
N VAL A 3 -8.38 35.09 31.08
CA VAL A 3 -7.48 34.11 30.45
C VAL A 3 -7.77 32.73 31.05
N THR A 4 -8.15 31.78 30.20
CA THR A 4 -8.36 30.36 30.52
C THR A 4 -7.10 29.57 30.17
N ALA A 5 -6.85 28.53 30.97
CA ALA A 5 -5.85 27.46 30.85
C ALA A 5 -5.14 27.27 29.49
N VAL A 6 -3.81 27.32 29.53
CA VAL A 6 -2.92 26.71 28.53
C VAL A 6 -1.82 25.95 29.29
N ALA A 7 -2.02 24.65 29.47
CA ALA A 7 -0.99 23.66 29.76
C ALA A 7 -1.65 22.28 29.69
N ASP A 8 -1.56 21.62 28.53
CA ASP A 8 -1.61 20.16 28.36
C ASP A 8 -1.71 19.82 26.87
N GLN A 9 -0.58 19.84 26.14
CA GLN A 9 -0.47 19.11 24.86
C GLN A 9 0.90 18.44 24.62
N ASP A 10 1.89 18.57 25.52
CA ASP A 10 3.24 18.01 25.28
C ASP A 10 3.52 16.63 25.92
N GLN A 11 2.51 15.90 26.41
CA GLN A 11 2.71 14.63 27.14
C GLN A 11 2.15 13.37 26.48
N GLN A 12 1.85 13.38 25.18
CA GLN A 12 1.28 12.20 24.51
C GLN A 12 2.21 11.48 23.51
N ASN A 13 3.49 11.87 23.44
CA ASN A 13 4.47 11.26 22.52
C ASN A 13 5.45 10.26 23.17
N ASP A 14 5.29 9.88 24.44
CA ASP A 14 6.30 9.07 25.17
C ASP A 14 5.83 7.67 25.60
N LEU A 15 4.72 7.18 25.04
CA LEU A 15 4.18 5.86 25.35
C LEU A 15 4.18 4.97 24.10
N LEU A 16 5.35 4.46 23.73
CA LEU A 16 5.54 3.16 23.03
C LEU A 16 7.02 2.70 23.04
N ALA A 17 7.78 3.02 24.09
CA ALA A 17 9.15 2.54 24.26
C ALA A 17 9.24 1.22 25.08
N SER A 18 9.50 0.13 24.34
CA SER A 18 10.32 -1.06 24.70
C SER A 18 9.72 -2.20 25.56
N PRO A 19 10.20 -3.44 25.30
CA PRO A 19 11.13 -4.03 26.24
C PRO A 19 12.41 -4.63 25.62
N THR A 20 13.40 -4.74 26.49
CA THR A 20 14.76 -5.26 26.35
C THR A 20 14.82 -6.70 25.85
N SER A 21 15.52 -6.93 24.73
CA SER A 21 16.14 -8.22 24.42
C SER A 21 17.56 -7.99 23.90
N ASN A 22 18.51 -8.75 24.44
CA ASN A 22 19.92 -8.77 24.03
C ASN A 22 20.06 -9.45 22.64
N ASN A 23 19.49 -8.82 21.61
CA ASN A 23 19.68 -9.24 20.24
C ASN A 23 20.58 -8.19 19.58
N ARG A 24 21.79 -8.58 19.17
CA ARG A 24 22.70 -7.75 18.35
C ARG A 24 22.20 -7.64 16.90
N GLY A 25 20.89 -7.53 16.72
CA GLY A 25 20.26 -7.15 15.46
C GLY A 25 19.96 -5.66 15.52
N ALA A 26 20.16 -4.96 14.41
CA ALA A 26 19.80 -3.55 14.34
C ALA A 26 18.31 -3.40 14.68
N LYS A 27 17.98 -2.66 15.74
CA LYS A 27 16.61 -2.47 16.20
C LYS A 27 15.88 -1.62 15.16
N CYS A 28 14.73 -2.05 14.68
CA CYS A 28 13.88 -1.22 13.82
C CYS A 28 12.92 -0.39 14.67
N GLN A 29 12.63 0.84 14.24
CA GLN A 29 11.62 1.73 14.79
C GLN A 29 10.61 2.08 13.70
N TYR A 30 9.36 2.33 14.09
CA TYR A 30 8.32 2.80 13.19
C TYR A 30 7.90 4.22 13.55
N TYR A 31 7.57 5.01 12.54
CA TYR A 31 7.15 6.41 12.67
C TYR A 31 5.87 6.60 11.89
N TYR A 32 4.82 7.09 12.54
CA TYR A 32 3.58 7.51 11.89
C TYR A 32 3.74 8.93 11.33
N THR A 33 3.19 9.19 10.16
CA THR A 33 3.11 10.53 9.57
C THR A 33 1.87 10.65 8.69
N ASP A 34 1.21 11.80 8.74
CA ASP A 34 0.24 12.29 7.74
C ASP A 34 0.78 13.52 6.98
N ASP A 35 2.04 13.91 7.24
CA ASP A 35 2.72 14.97 6.53
C ASP A 35 3.22 14.48 5.15
N ARG A 36 2.64 15.09 4.10
CA ARG A 36 2.99 14.82 2.70
C ARG A 36 4.43 15.19 2.37
N SER A 37 4.98 16.24 2.98
CA SER A 37 6.38 16.64 2.76
C SER A 37 7.34 15.56 3.23
N VAL A 38 7.06 14.95 4.40
CA VAL A 38 7.85 13.80 4.90
C VAL A 38 7.78 12.65 3.89
N LEU A 39 6.61 12.32 3.34
CA LEU A 39 6.49 11.22 2.38
C LEU A 39 7.21 11.50 1.06
N LEU A 40 7.13 12.73 0.54
CA LEU A 40 7.83 13.14 -0.67
C LEU A 40 9.36 13.08 -0.51
N GLU A 41 9.88 13.50 0.65
CA GLU A 41 11.31 13.37 0.98
C GLU A 41 11.78 11.91 1.02
N ASN A 42 10.88 10.99 1.38
CA ASN A 42 11.16 9.55 1.53
C ASN A 42 10.85 8.73 0.25
N MET A 43 10.23 9.34 -0.76
CA MET A 43 9.74 8.65 -1.97
C MET A 43 10.85 7.89 -2.72
N ALA A 44 12.05 8.46 -2.80
CA ALA A 44 13.19 7.80 -3.43
C ALA A 44 13.61 6.52 -2.68
N GLU A 45 13.63 6.55 -1.35
CA GLU A 45 13.91 5.36 -0.52
C GLU A 45 12.80 4.31 -0.63
N MET A 46 11.54 4.76 -0.69
CA MET A 46 10.38 3.88 -0.90
C MET A 46 10.50 3.13 -2.23
N LEU A 47 10.83 3.82 -3.33
CA LEU A 47 11.06 3.22 -4.64
C LEU A 47 12.23 2.22 -4.62
N LEU A 48 13.34 2.58 -3.98
CA LEU A 48 14.50 1.69 -3.86
C LEU A 48 14.15 0.42 -3.08
N LEU A 49 13.34 0.54 -2.03
CA LEU A 49 12.85 -0.61 -1.27
C LEU A 49 11.96 -1.51 -2.16
N CYS A 50 11.05 -0.94 -2.94
CA CYS A 50 10.23 -1.68 -3.91
C CYS A 50 11.10 -2.49 -4.88
N ASN A 51 12.12 -1.85 -5.45
CA ASN A 51 13.06 -2.47 -6.38
C ASN A 51 13.85 -3.62 -5.71
N GLU A 52 14.29 -3.43 -4.47
CA GLU A 52 15.03 -4.44 -3.72
C GLU A 52 14.16 -5.65 -3.36
N VAL A 53 12.90 -5.45 -2.96
CA VAL A 53 11.95 -6.54 -2.71
C VAL A 53 11.74 -7.36 -3.98
N MET A 54 11.47 -6.70 -5.10
CA MET A 54 11.32 -7.36 -6.41
C MET A 54 12.56 -8.15 -6.80
N ARG A 55 13.76 -7.56 -6.61
CA ARG A 55 15.03 -8.24 -6.88
C ARG A 55 15.17 -9.52 -6.03
N ARG A 56 14.85 -9.45 -4.74
CA ARG A 56 14.89 -10.61 -3.83
C ARG A 56 13.88 -11.69 -4.21
N ASN A 57 12.65 -11.31 -4.54
CA ASN A 57 11.61 -12.23 -4.99
C ASN A 57 12.04 -12.94 -6.28
N ASN A 58 12.60 -12.22 -7.24
CA ASN A 58 13.11 -12.78 -8.49
C ASN A 58 14.27 -13.78 -8.25
N LEU A 59 15.15 -13.50 -7.29
CA LEU A 59 16.21 -14.44 -6.92
C LEU A 59 15.65 -15.72 -6.29
N LYS A 60 14.67 -15.60 -5.39
CA LYS A 60 13.98 -16.77 -4.78
C LYS A 60 13.32 -17.64 -5.85
N LEU A 61 12.63 -17.03 -6.81
CA LEU A 61 11.99 -17.75 -7.93
C LEU A 61 13.03 -18.48 -8.80
N LYS A 62 14.15 -17.82 -9.13
CA LYS A 62 15.25 -18.46 -9.88
C LYS A 62 15.88 -19.62 -9.13
N GLN A 63 16.09 -19.48 -7.82
CA GLN A 63 16.63 -20.54 -6.96
C GLN A 63 15.66 -21.73 -6.86
N ALA A 64 14.37 -21.48 -6.72
CA ALA A 64 13.34 -22.52 -6.70
C ALA A 64 13.25 -23.25 -8.05
N ALA A 65 13.33 -22.52 -9.17
CA ALA A 65 13.34 -23.12 -10.50
C ALA A 65 14.59 -23.99 -10.75
N ALA A 66 15.77 -23.58 -10.27
CA ALA A 66 17.00 -24.36 -10.38
C ALA A 66 16.98 -25.67 -9.58
N GLN A 67 16.17 -25.76 -8.52
CA GLN A 67 16.02 -26.96 -7.70
C GLN A 67 15.02 -27.97 -8.28
N GLN A 68 14.09 -27.53 -9.14
CA GLN A 68 13.16 -28.41 -9.84
C GLN A 68 13.79 -29.00 -11.10
N LYS A 69 14.41 -30.19 -11.00
CA LYS A 69 14.81 -30.98 -12.17
C LYS A 69 13.57 -31.45 -12.94
N GLY A 70 13.23 -30.77 -14.04
CA GLY A 70 12.27 -31.25 -15.04
C GLY A 70 10.87 -30.59 -15.04
N GLY A 71 10.65 -29.52 -14.27
CA GLY A 71 9.41 -28.74 -14.34
C GLY A 71 9.49 -27.64 -15.41
N ALA A 72 8.42 -27.47 -16.20
CA ALA A 72 8.31 -26.36 -17.14
C ALA A 72 8.51 -25.00 -16.42
N PRO A 73 9.18 -24.01 -17.03
CA PRO A 73 9.39 -22.71 -16.40
C PRO A 73 8.03 -22.11 -16.02
N ALA A 74 7.87 -21.72 -14.75
CA ALA A 74 6.69 -21.00 -14.31
C ALA A 74 6.54 -19.75 -15.18
N LYS A 75 5.41 -19.63 -15.90
CA LYS A 75 5.06 -18.49 -16.77
C LYS A 75 4.82 -17.18 -16.00
N ASN A 76 5.20 -17.11 -14.73
CA ASN A 76 5.03 -15.90 -13.94
C ASN A 76 6.20 -14.98 -14.27
N ALA A 77 5.99 -14.13 -15.28
CA ALA A 77 6.88 -13.00 -15.51
C ALA A 77 7.01 -12.22 -14.20
N PRO A 78 8.22 -11.78 -13.82
CA PRO A 78 8.39 -10.95 -12.65
C PRO A 78 7.49 -9.72 -12.80
N SER A 79 6.66 -9.44 -11.79
CA SER A 79 5.89 -8.19 -11.77
C SER A 79 6.85 -7.02 -11.88
N LYS A 80 6.47 -5.98 -12.60
CA LYS A 80 7.27 -4.75 -12.59
C LYS A 80 7.18 -4.16 -11.19
N PRO A 81 8.28 -3.59 -10.64
CA PRO A 81 8.19 -2.84 -9.41
C PRO A 81 7.17 -1.72 -9.56
N LEU A 82 6.59 -1.30 -8.43
CA LEU A 82 5.70 -0.16 -8.38
C LEU A 82 6.37 1.05 -9.05
N SER A 83 5.68 1.70 -10.00
CA SER A 83 6.29 2.79 -10.76
C SER A 83 6.41 4.05 -9.92
N LEU A 84 7.43 4.86 -10.20
CA LEU A 84 7.61 6.15 -9.53
C LEU A 84 6.44 7.08 -9.82
N GLU A 85 5.90 7.03 -11.04
CA GLU A 85 4.77 7.86 -11.47
C GLU A 85 3.51 7.53 -10.68
N TYR A 86 3.22 6.23 -10.49
CA TYR A 86 2.08 5.80 -9.68
C TYR A 86 2.27 6.24 -8.22
N MET A 87 3.46 6.04 -7.65
CA MET A 87 3.74 6.45 -6.27
C MET A 87 3.61 7.97 -6.10
N ALA A 88 4.18 8.76 -7.01
CA ALA A 88 4.09 10.22 -6.97
C ALA A 88 2.64 10.70 -7.09
N ASP A 89 1.84 10.09 -7.98
CA ASP A 89 0.43 10.41 -8.17
C ASP A 89 -0.40 10.12 -6.91
N ARG A 90 -0.19 8.96 -6.25
CA ARG A 90 -0.83 8.66 -4.95
C ARG A 90 -0.39 9.63 -3.86
N LEU A 91 0.92 9.89 -3.74
CA LEU A 91 1.47 10.84 -2.77
C LEU A 91 1.07 12.29 -3.03
N ASP A 92 0.45 12.63 -4.16
CA ASP A 92 -0.06 13.97 -4.47
C ASP A 92 -1.59 14.05 -4.28
N VAL A 93 -2.32 13.06 -4.81
CA VAL A 93 -3.79 13.09 -4.91
C VAL A 93 -4.48 12.57 -3.66
N ASP A 94 -3.91 11.58 -2.97
CA ASP A 94 -4.60 10.92 -1.85
C ASP A 94 -4.77 11.91 -0.68
N ASP A 95 -6.01 12.05 -0.18
CA ASP A 95 -6.37 12.91 0.95
C ASP A 95 -7.60 12.35 1.70
N PRO A 96 -7.52 12.07 3.01
CA PRO A 96 -6.33 12.13 3.86
C PRO A 96 -5.33 11.03 3.52
N LEU A 97 -4.03 11.36 3.51
CA LEU A 97 -2.95 10.39 3.32
C LEU A 97 -2.24 10.12 4.65
N HIS A 98 -2.21 8.86 5.03
CA HIS A 98 -1.54 8.39 6.23
C HIS A 98 -0.41 7.42 5.89
N ALA A 99 0.61 7.38 6.73
CA ALA A 99 1.72 6.46 6.53
C ALA A 99 2.40 6.01 7.83
N ILE A 100 3.03 4.84 7.74
CA ILE A 100 3.99 4.32 8.72
C ILE A 100 5.29 4.05 7.99
N LEU A 101 6.39 4.66 8.44
CA LEU A 101 7.75 4.43 7.94
C LEU A 101 8.53 3.59 8.96
N ILE A 102 9.17 2.51 8.52
CA ILE A 102 9.94 1.59 9.36
C ILE A 102 11.42 1.78 9.03
N ARG A 103 12.23 2.23 9.99
CA ARG A 103 13.66 2.50 9.81
C ARG A 103 14.53 1.78 10.83
N THR A 104 15.78 1.53 10.47
CA THR A 104 16.79 1.01 11.40
C THR A 104 17.23 2.11 12.40
N ASN A 105 17.55 1.74 13.64
CA ASN A 105 17.83 2.68 14.74
C ASN A 105 19.28 3.21 14.80
N ASP A 106 20.01 3.20 13.69
CA ASP A 106 21.40 3.65 13.60
C ASP A 106 21.49 5.00 12.86
N ASN A 107 21.36 6.12 13.61
CA ASN A 107 21.64 7.51 13.18
C ASN A 107 21.39 7.78 11.68
N ILE A 108 20.13 8.09 11.33
CA ILE A 108 19.60 8.21 9.95
C ILE A 108 19.39 6.84 9.27
N GLY A 109 18.94 5.84 10.05
CA GLY A 109 18.91 4.46 9.56
C GLY A 109 18.01 4.25 8.35
N MET A 110 18.39 3.25 7.55
CA MET A 110 17.78 2.96 6.25
C MET A 110 16.29 2.60 6.37
N LEU A 111 15.47 3.06 5.42
CA LEU A 111 14.09 2.60 5.29
C LEU A 111 14.05 1.07 5.04
N GLN A 112 13.40 0.35 5.94
CA GLN A 112 13.20 -1.10 5.88
C GLN A 112 11.81 -1.47 5.36
N GLY A 113 10.84 -0.57 5.52
CA GLY A 113 9.43 -0.82 5.22
C GLY A 113 8.64 0.48 5.24
N PHE A 114 7.55 0.52 4.50
CA PHE A 114 6.56 1.58 4.63
C PHE A 114 5.15 1.00 4.40
N ILE A 115 4.16 1.67 4.96
CA ILE A 115 2.73 1.44 4.71
C ILE A 115 2.13 2.81 4.43
N THR A 116 1.41 2.98 3.34
CA THR A 116 0.59 4.16 3.06
C THR A 116 -0.86 3.73 2.96
N TRP A 117 -1.77 4.54 3.49
CA TRP A 117 -3.20 4.31 3.31
C TRP A 117 -3.93 5.64 3.22
N THR A 118 -5.03 5.61 2.49
CA THR A 118 -5.94 6.75 2.31
C THR A 118 -7.37 6.24 2.45
N THR A 119 -8.31 7.18 2.45
CA THR A 119 -9.72 6.82 2.33
C THR A 119 -10.05 6.58 0.87
N PHE A 120 -10.59 5.40 0.54
CA PHE A 120 -11.06 5.13 -0.80
C PHE A 120 -12.38 5.88 -1.06
N THR A 121 -12.32 6.90 -1.93
CA THR A 121 -13.47 7.71 -2.36
C THR A 121 -13.70 7.55 -3.85
N ASN A 122 -14.94 7.26 -4.24
CA ASN A 122 -15.33 7.07 -5.63
C ASN A 122 -16.46 8.04 -6.02
N TRP A 123 -16.31 8.74 -7.14
CA TRP A 123 -17.28 9.71 -7.64
C TRP A 123 -18.14 9.18 -8.80
N GLN A 124 -18.06 7.88 -9.10
CA GLN A 124 -18.70 7.24 -10.24
C GLN A 124 -19.91 6.40 -9.82
N ALA A 125 -21.05 6.63 -10.47
CA ALA A 125 -22.35 6.06 -10.07
C ALA A 125 -22.42 4.58 -10.36
N SER A 126 -21.73 4.20 -11.43
CA SER A 126 -21.66 2.84 -11.94
C SER A 126 -20.44 2.07 -11.42
N PHE A 127 -19.75 2.56 -10.39
CA PHE A 127 -18.65 1.80 -9.82
C PHE A 127 -19.16 0.53 -9.13
N GLU A 128 -18.60 -0.60 -9.50
CA GLU A 128 -18.86 -1.90 -8.89
C GLU A 128 -17.53 -2.61 -8.67
N TRP A 129 -17.35 -3.21 -7.50
CA TRP A 129 -16.27 -4.15 -7.23
C TRP A 129 -16.52 -5.45 -8.00
N ASN A 130 -16.40 -5.45 -9.32
CA ASN A 130 -16.70 -6.61 -10.14
C ASN A 130 -15.75 -6.72 -11.34
N SER A 131 -14.68 -7.50 -11.17
CA SER A 131 -13.71 -7.79 -12.22
C SER A 131 -14.31 -8.61 -13.38
N LEU A 132 -15.46 -9.27 -13.17
CA LEU A 132 -16.14 -10.08 -14.17
C LEU A 132 -17.10 -9.27 -15.06
N HIS A 133 -17.29 -7.98 -14.77
CA HIS A 133 -18.23 -7.16 -15.53
C HIS A 133 -17.75 -7.01 -16.98
N PRO A 134 -18.59 -7.22 -18.01
CA PRO A 134 -18.17 -7.19 -19.41
C PRO A 134 -17.48 -5.88 -19.82
N ARG A 135 -17.88 -4.77 -19.19
CA ARG A 135 -17.33 -3.44 -19.44
C ARG A 135 -15.94 -3.20 -18.84
N ALA A 136 -15.50 -4.04 -17.89
CA ALA A 136 -14.15 -3.94 -17.34
C ALA A 136 -13.06 -4.20 -18.40
N PHE A 137 -13.43 -4.79 -19.54
CA PHE A 137 -12.51 -5.15 -20.62
C PHE A 137 -12.81 -4.46 -21.95
N GLU A 138 -13.70 -3.47 -22.00
CA GLU A 138 -14.13 -2.79 -23.23
C GLU A 138 -12.94 -2.21 -24.04
N ASP A 139 -11.87 -1.79 -23.36
CA ASP A 139 -10.67 -1.21 -23.98
C ASP A 139 -9.58 -2.23 -24.36
N TYR A 140 -9.73 -3.49 -23.96
CA TYR A 140 -8.75 -4.54 -24.27
C TYR A 140 -9.14 -5.21 -25.59
N ALA A 141 -8.53 -4.74 -26.68
CA ALA A 141 -8.83 -5.14 -28.06
C ALA A 141 -8.57 -6.63 -28.36
N ASP A 142 -7.77 -7.32 -27.57
CA ASP A 142 -7.45 -8.74 -27.74
C ASP A 142 -7.99 -9.55 -26.55
N GLY A 143 -8.97 -10.42 -26.83
CA GLY A 143 -9.75 -11.23 -25.88
C GLY A 143 -9.00 -12.24 -24.99
N ASP A 144 -7.69 -12.06 -24.75
CA ASP A 144 -6.79 -12.94 -24.00
C ASP A 144 -6.91 -12.77 -22.46
N TYR A 145 -7.76 -11.88 -21.98
CA TYR A 145 -7.95 -11.64 -20.55
C TYR A 145 -8.82 -12.71 -19.86
N LYS A 146 -9.68 -13.41 -20.62
CA LYS A 146 -10.59 -14.45 -20.08
C LYS A 146 -9.85 -15.66 -19.51
N ASP A 147 -8.68 -16.00 -20.05
CA ASP A 147 -7.90 -17.15 -19.59
C ASP A 147 -7.13 -16.90 -18.28
N ASN A 148 -7.05 -15.63 -17.83
CA ASN A 148 -6.35 -15.23 -16.61
C ASN A 148 -7.28 -14.79 -15.47
N LEU A 149 -8.60 -14.77 -15.69
CA LEU A 149 -9.61 -14.49 -14.67
C LEU A 149 -9.71 -15.66 -13.69
N ARG A 150 -8.95 -15.56 -12.59
CA ARG A 150 -9.01 -16.49 -11.44
C ARG A 150 -9.91 -15.95 -10.32
N ASP A 151 -10.93 -15.19 -10.67
CA ASP A 151 -11.86 -14.58 -9.73
C ASP A 151 -13.24 -15.22 -9.91
N ASP A 152 -13.79 -15.77 -8.83
CA ASP A 152 -15.16 -16.32 -8.81
C ASP A 152 -16.21 -15.26 -8.43
N GLY A 153 -15.77 -14.02 -8.23
CA GLY A 153 -16.61 -12.88 -7.89
C GLY A 153 -17.02 -12.86 -6.42
N THR A 154 -16.65 -13.84 -5.60
CA THR A 154 -17.08 -13.92 -4.20
C THR A 154 -16.50 -12.79 -3.36
N PHE A 155 -15.20 -12.52 -3.52
CA PHE A 155 -14.52 -11.42 -2.86
C PHE A 155 -15.08 -10.06 -3.30
N SER A 156 -15.27 -9.90 -4.60
CA SER A 156 -15.92 -8.76 -5.24
C SER A 156 -17.31 -8.48 -4.66
N ALA A 157 -18.14 -9.52 -4.51
CA ALA A 157 -19.47 -9.41 -3.93
C ALA A 157 -19.44 -9.03 -2.45
N GLU A 158 -18.47 -9.53 -1.68
CA GLU A 158 -18.27 -9.14 -0.28
C GLU A 158 -17.87 -7.67 -0.15
N LEU A 159 -16.93 -7.21 -0.97
CA LEU A 159 -16.53 -5.79 -1.04
C LEU A 159 -17.70 -4.88 -1.43
N GLN A 160 -18.52 -5.30 -2.39
CA GLN A 160 -19.70 -4.54 -2.80
C GLN A 160 -20.73 -4.39 -1.67
N ASN A 161 -20.78 -5.32 -0.73
CA ASN A 161 -21.67 -5.31 0.44
C ASN A 161 -21.06 -4.63 1.67
N SER A 162 -19.80 -4.17 1.59
CA SER A 162 -19.18 -3.46 2.70
C SER A 162 -19.87 -2.13 3.00
N VAL A 163 -19.78 -1.71 4.27
CA VAL A 163 -20.32 -0.42 4.71
C VAL A 163 -19.62 0.69 3.95
N ARG A 164 -20.43 1.57 3.35
CA ARG A 164 -20.01 2.79 2.67
C ARG A 164 -20.92 3.93 3.06
N CYS A 165 -20.42 5.15 2.99
CA CYS A 165 -21.19 6.36 3.23
C CYS A 165 -20.94 7.35 2.10
N GLY A 166 -21.66 8.47 2.12
CA GLY A 166 -21.47 9.53 1.16
C GLY A 166 -22.53 9.57 0.05
N ASP A 167 -22.66 10.73 -0.56
CA ASP A 167 -23.44 10.99 -1.76
C ASP A 167 -22.52 11.24 -2.96
N ILE A 168 -22.78 10.52 -4.04
CA ILE A 168 -21.98 10.58 -5.26
C ILE A 168 -21.84 11.99 -5.86
N TYR A 169 -22.89 12.81 -5.79
CA TYR A 169 -22.89 14.11 -6.45
C TYR A 169 -22.19 15.21 -5.65
N ASN A 170 -22.02 15.02 -4.34
CA ASN A 170 -21.55 16.08 -3.44
C ASN A 170 -20.26 15.72 -2.71
N GLU A 171 -20.11 14.48 -2.23
CA GLU A 171 -18.99 14.05 -1.38
C GLU A 171 -18.30 12.76 -1.86
N GLY A 172 -18.84 12.12 -2.90
CA GLY A 172 -18.41 10.81 -3.36
C GLY A 172 -18.91 9.69 -2.46
N ILE A 173 -18.75 8.46 -2.90
CA ILE A 173 -19.00 7.27 -2.10
C ILE A 173 -17.70 6.85 -1.45
N VAL A 174 -17.72 6.78 -0.13
CA VAL A 174 -16.55 6.56 0.72
C VAL A 174 -16.61 5.17 1.35
N TRP A 175 -15.52 4.41 1.22
CA TRP A 175 -15.34 3.13 1.91
C TRP A 175 -14.36 3.29 3.09
N PRO A 176 -14.85 3.35 4.33
CA PRO A 176 -14.02 3.69 5.50
C PRO A 176 -13.06 2.58 5.93
N LYS A 177 -13.17 1.37 5.39
CA LYS A 177 -12.42 0.18 5.83
C LYS A 177 -11.72 -0.58 4.71
N ILE A 178 -11.67 -0.01 3.51
CA ILE A 178 -10.93 -0.61 2.40
C ILE A 178 -9.56 0.06 2.35
N ALA A 179 -8.51 -0.75 2.43
CA ALA A 179 -7.14 -0.33 2.18
C ALA A 179 -6.64 -1.04 0.93
N GLU A 180 -6.06 -0.28 0.00
CA GLU A 180 -5.26 -0.87 -1.07
C GLU A 180 -3.93 -1.34 -0.46
N ILE A 181 -3.66 -2.64 -0.56
CA ILE A 181 -2.38 -3.21 -0.16
C ILE A 181 -1.62 -3.56 -1.44
N SER A 182 -0.77 -2.65 -1.90
CA SER A 182 0.18 -2.96 -2.97
C SER A 182 1.31 -3.83 -2.40
N LEU A 183 1.13 -5.15 -2.44
CA LEU A 183 2.17 -6.11 -2.07
C LEU A 183 3.19 -6.28 -3.22
N LEU A 184 4.49 -6.31 -2.88
CA LEU A 184 5.62 -6.56 -3.78
C LEU A 184 6.10 -8.03 -3.72
#